data_AF-A0A661MW44-F1
#
_entry.id   AF-A0A661MW44-F1
#
_cell.length_a   1.000
_cell.length_b   1.000
_cell.length_c   1.000
_cell.angle_alpha   90.00
_cell.angle_beta   90.00
_cell.angle_gamma   90.00
#
_symmetry.space_group_name_H-M   'P 1'
#
loop_
_entity.id
_entity.type
_entity.pdbx_description
1 polymer ?
#
loop_
_entity_poly.entity_id
_entity_poly.type
_entity_poly.pdbx_seq_one_letter_code
_entity_poly.pdbx_strand_id
1 'polypeptide(L)'
;MDSGSTEFAGFGYDYDKMGNPLFETRSHDGGKGDVYGYDEAYRLTGALIGSDDPSNEVSDGVWDDGDEDYVDKVEFNMDDVSNRTSVVTTPDGGQSSTVSYTSNSLNQYTAIGQANRSHDDNGNLIDDGTCDFSFDYRNNLVEVMEGETVIMEAECCVARPRVIHVAG
;
A
#
# COMPACT_ATOMS: atom_id res chain seq x y z
N MET A 1 20.48 -17.31 -37.62
CA MET A 1 19.73 -16.30 -36.84
C MET A 1 19.53 -16.94 -35.50
N ASP A 2 20.46 -16.69 -34.58
CA ASP A 2 20.33 -17.14 -33.19
C ASP A 2 19.31 -16.22 -32.54
N SER A 3 18.13 -16.75 -32.22
CA SER A 3 17.12 -16.02 -31.47
C SER A 3 17.58 -16.05 -30.01
N GLY A 4 18.61 -15.26 -29.71
CA GLY A 4 19.12 -15.11 -28.34
C GLY A 4 17.93 -14.80 -27.43
N SER A 5 17.71 -15.67 -26.44
CA SER A 5 16.63 -15.50 -25.47
C SER A 5 16.91 -14.23 -24.67
N THR A 6 16.34 -13.11 -25.08
CA THR A 6 16.26 -11.92 -24.23
C THR A 6 15.32 -12.26 -23.08
N GLU A 7 15.86 -12.31 -21.87
CA GLU A 7 15.08 -12.40 -20.65
C GLU A 7 14.04 -11.28 -20.65
N PHE A 8 12.76 -11.66 -20.48
CA PHE A 8 11.67 -10.69 -20.40
C PHE A 8 11.58 -10.09 -18.99
N ALA A 9 11.66 -10.95 -17.98
CA ALA A 9 11.77 -10.58 -16.58
C ALA A 9 12.34 -11.76 -15.79
N GLY A 10 13.11 -11.44 -14.75
CA GLY A 10 13.56 -12.39 -13.74
C GLY A 10 13.62 -11.71 -12.38
N PHE A 11 13.24 -12.48 -11.36
CA PHE A 11 13.06 -12.04 -9.99
C PHE A 11 13.77 -13.02 -9.05
N GLY A 12 14.57 -12.51 -8.12
CA GLY A 12 15.19 -13.26 -7.03
C GLY A 12 14.67 -12.77 -5.69
N TYR A 13 14.57 -13.66 -4.72
CA TYR A 13 14.10 -13.34 -3.36
C TYR A 13 14.97 -14.05 -2.33
N ASP A 14 15.18 -13.40 -1.19
CA ASP A 14 15.63 -14.06 0.03
C ASP A 14 14.66 -13.78 1.17
N TYR A 15 14.70 -14.60 2.20
CA TYR A 15 13.70 -14.60 3.27
C TYR A 15 14.35 -14.71 4.65
N ASP A 16 13.68 -14.15 5.65
CA ASP A 16 14.01 -14.44 7.03
C ASP A 16 13.61 -15.88 7.40
N LYS A 17 13.91 -16.28 8.65
CA LYS A 17 13.61 -17.63 9.15
C LYS A 17 12.10 -17.93 9.25
N MET A 18 11.26 -16.91 9.20
CA MET A 18 9.81 -17.02 9.30
C MET A 18 9.13 -16.93 7.92
N GLY A 19 9.92 -16.75 6.85
CA GLY A 19 9.43 -16.68 5.49
C GLY A 19 8.97 -15.28 5.07
N ASN A 20 9.32 -14.24 5.80
CA ASN A 20 9.10 -12.87 5.35
C ASN A 20 10.19 -12.51 4.33
N PRO A 21 9.85 -11.96 3.16
CA PRO A 21 10.85 -11.60 2.15
C PRO A 21 11.74 -10.47 2.68
N LEU A 22 13.06 -10.64 2.66
CA LEU A 22 14.00 -9.59 3.04
C LEU A 22 14.24 -8.62 1.88
N PHE A 23 14.34 -9.16 0.67
CA PHE A 23 14.47 -8.35 -0.54
C PHE A 23 13.95 -9.10 -1.78
N GLU A 24 13.70 -8.31 -2.82
CA GLU A 24 13.59 -8.73 -4.22
C GLU A 24 14.80 -8.21 -5.00
N THR A 25 15.27 -8.97 -5.99
CA THR A 25 16.21 -8.49 -7.03
C THR A 25 15.62 -8.72 -8.42
N ARG A 26 15.92 -7.83 -9.36
CA ARG A 26 15.39 -7.85 -10.74
C ARG A 26 16.55 -7.97 -11.73
N SER A 27 16.81 -9.17 -12.24
CA SER A 27 17.91 -9.44 -13.21
C SER A 27 17.80 -8.61 -14.49
N HIS A 28 16.57 -8.40 -14.95
CA HIS A 28 16.22 -7.60 -16.12
C HIS A 28 16.40 -6.08 -15.91
N ASP A 29 16.63 -5.64 -14.68
CA ASP A 29 16.80 -4.24 -14.27
C ASP A 29 18.14 -4.04 -13.53
N GLY A 30 19.18 -4.72 -14.00
CA GLY A 30 20.55 -4.55 -13.48
C GLY A 30 20.80 -5.11 -12.08
N GLY A 31 19.89 -5.94 -11.54
CA GLY A 31 20.00 -6.50 -10.20
C GLY A 31 19.34 -5.66 -9.11
N LYS A 32 18.84 -4.47 -9.46
CA LYS A 32 18.09 -3.59 -8.55
C LYS A 32 16.86 -4.28 -7.99
N GLY A 33 16.31 -3.75 -6.91
CA GLY A 33 15.09 -4.29 -6.36
C GLY A 33 14.64 -3.60 -5.10
N ASP A 34 13.84 -4.29 -4.31
CA ASP A 34 13.22 -3.69 -3.13
C ASP A 34 13.71 -4.44 -1.89
N VAL A 35 13.91 -3.72 -0.79
CA VAL A 35 14.29 -4.28 0.52
C VAL A 35 13.15 -4.06 1.50
N TYR A 36 12.92 -4.97 2.44
CA TYR A 36 11.79 -4.95 3.35
C TYR A 36 12.22 -5.11 4.81
N GLY A 37 11.75 -4.18 5.65
CA GLY A 37 11.94 -4.17 7.10
C GLY A 37 10.72 -4.64 7.87
N TYR A 38 10.93 -5.45 8.91
CA TYR A 38 9.88 -5.97 9.76
C TYR A 38 10.15 -5.72 11.24
N ASP A 39 9.08 -5.62 12.04
CA ASP A 39 9.20 -5.72 13.49
C ASP A 39 9.15 -7.16 14.01
N GLU A 40 9.26 -7.33 15.33
CA GLU A 40 9.22 -8.64 15.98
C GLU A 40 7.86 -9.36 15.86
N ALA A 41 6.79 -8.64 15.49
CA ALA A 41 5.49 -9.20 15.20
C ALA A 41 5.33 -9.55 13.70
N TYR A 42 6.41 -9.45 12.91
CA TYR A 42 6.45 -9.68 11.46
C TYR A 42 5.55 -8.73 10.67
N ARG A 43 5.31 -7.53 11.20
CA ARG A 43 4.61 -6.47 10.48
C ARG A 43 5.64 -5.70 9.65
N LEU A 44 5.31 -5.41 8.38
CA LEU A 44 6.15 -4.57 7.52
C LEU A 44 6.21 -3.16 8.11
N THR A 45 7.40 -2.73 8.52
CA THR A 45 7.68 -1.41 9.12
C THR A 45 8.41 -0.49 8.18
N GLY A 46 9.08 -1.02 7.16
CA GLY A 46 9.75 -0.20 6.17
C GLY A 46 10.03 -0.94 4.86
N ALA A 47 10.35 -0.17 3.82
CA ALA A 47 10.89 -0.69 2.58
C ALA A 47 11.82 0.33 1.92
N LEU A 48 12.87 -0.16 1.26
CA LEU A 48 13.62 0.60 0.27
C LEU A 48 13.13 0.17 -1.11
N ILE A 49 12.69 1.12 -1.91
CA ILE A 49 12.17 0.87 -3.26
C ILE A 49 13.28 1.16 -4.26
N GLY A 50 13.60 0.19 -5.11
CA GLY A 50 14.62 0.34 -6.14
C GLY A 50 16.03 0.57 -5.60
N SER A 51 16.40 -0.12 -4.51
CA SER A 51 17.79 -0.23 -4.04
C SER A 51 18.69 -0.79 -5.16
N ASP A 52 19.90 -0.25 -5.24
CA ASP A 52 20.89 -0.60 -6.27
C ASP A 52 21.50 -2.00 -6.08
N ASP A 53 21.73 -2.43 -4.83
CA ASP A 53 22.08 -3.81 -4.46
C ASP A 53 21.29 -4.27 -3.21
N PRO A 54 20.04 -4.73 -3.38
CA PRO A 54 19.18 -5.15 -2.27
C PRO A 54 19.78 -6.27 -1.41
N SER A 55 20.69 -7.07 -1.98
CA SER A 55 21.31 -8.19 -1.27
C SER A 55 22.44 -7.74 -0.35
N ASN A 56 23.15 -6.67 -0.72
CA ASN A 56 24.18 -6.08 0.10
C ASN A 56 23.57 -5.27 1.26
N GLU A 57 22.51 -4.51 0.98
CA GLU A 57 21.77 -3.68 1.95
C GLU A 57 21.23 -4.46 3.16
N VAL A 58 20.98 -5.78 3.01
CA VAL A 58 20.52 -6.64 4.12
C VAL A 58 21.60 -7.52 4.74
N SER A 59 22.85 -7.39 4.28
CA SER A 59 23.89 -8.38 4.55
C SER A 59 24.30 -8.45 6.03
N ASP A 60 24.11 -7.36 6.77
CA ASP A 60 24.39 -7.25 8.20
C ASP A 60 23.17 -7.57 9.09
N GLY A 61 22.01 -7.86 8.48
CA GLY A 61 20.74 -8.14 9.14
C GLY A 61 19.91 -6.90 9.50
N VAL A 62 20.32 -5.72 9.07
CA VAL A 62 19.51 -4.48 9.05
C VAL A 62 18.87 -4.35 7.67
N TRP A 63 17.70 -3.73 7.54
CA TRP A 63 17.01 -3.58 6.25
C TRP A 63 17.28 -2.23 5.56
N ASP A 64 17.93 -1.32 6.28
CA ASP A 64 18.35 0.04 5.89
C ASP A 64 19.66 0.29 6.64
N ASP A 65 20.75 -0.24 6.08
CA ASP A 65 22.11 -0.03 6.60
C ASP A 65 22.71 1.28 6.05
N GLY A 66 22.12 1.80 4.96
CA GLY A 66 22.50 3.04 4.32
C GLY A 66 23.71 2.92 3.39
N ASP A 67 24.06 1.70 2.99
CA ASP A 67 25.19 1.42 2.10
C ASP A 67 24.81 1.53 0.61
N GLU A 68 23.53 1.34 0.24
CA GLU A 68 23.07 1.41 -1.15
C GLU A 68 22.15 2.60 -1.44
N ASP A 69 22.32 3.17 -2.64
CA ASP A 69 21.38 4.15 -3.19
C ASP A 69 20.01 3.47 -3.45
N TYR A 70 18.93 4.23 -3.35
CA TYR A 70 17.57 3.77 -3.59
C TYR A 70 16.73 4.83 -4.31
N VAL A 71 15.50 4.50 -4.70
CA VAL A 71 14.56 5.49 -5.24
C VAL A 71 13.82 6.19 -4.10
N ASP A 72 13.14 5.40 -3.28
CA ASP A 72 12.37 5.88 -2.14
C ASP A 72 12.53 4.96 -0.93
N LYS A 73 12.74 5.54 0.25
CA LYS A 73 12.53 4.86 1.53
C LYS A 73 11.11 5.12 2.02
N VAL A 74 10.37 4.05 2.35
CA VAL A 74 9.01 4.12 2.87
C VAL A 74 8.97 3.51 4.27
N GLU A 75 8.50 4.27 5.26
CA GLU A 75 8.37 3.83 6.65
C GLU A 75 6.90 3.82 7.08
N PHE A 76 6.46 2.69 7.65
CA PHE A 76 5.09 2.45 8.10
C PHE A 76 5.03 2.50 9.63
N ASN A 77 4.75 3.67 10.18
CA ASN A 77 4.59 3.82 11.62
C ASN A 77 3.23 3.29 12.06
N MET A 78 3.19 2.55 13.16
CA MET A 78 1.98 1.93 13.70
C MET A 78 1.86 2.21 15.20
N ASP A 79 0.63 2.12 15.72
CA ASP A 79 0.38 2.08 17.17
C ASP A 79 0.50 0.64 17.72
N ASP A 80 0.33 0.51 19.04
CA ASP A 80 0.44 -0.76 19.76
C ASP A 80 -0.63 -1.79 19.35
N VAL A 81 -1.72 -1.35 18.71
CA VAL A 81 -2.81 -2.22 18.24
C VAL A 81 -2.82 -2.37 16.71
N SER A 82 -1.71 -2.03 16.06
CA SER A 82 -1.46 -2.19 14.61
C SER A 82 -2.28 -1.28 13.68
N ASN A 83 -2.84 -0.18 14.19
CA ASN A 83 -3.28 0.88 13.30
C ASN A 83 -2.06 1.62 12.79
N ARG A 84 -2.04 1.93 11.49
CA ARG A 84 -1.03 2.83 10.95
C ARG A 84 -1.26 4.23 11.50
N THR A 85 -0.20 4.90 11.94
CA THR A 85 -0.20 6.29 12.45
C THR A 85 0.41 7.25 11.44
N SER A 86 1.38 6.81 10.66
CA SER A 86 1.87 7.55 9.49
C SER A 86 2.54 6.65 8.46
N VAL A 87 2.60 7.14 7.21
CA VAL A 87 3.54 6.70 6.18
C VAL A 87 4.52 7.84 5.94
N VAL A 88 5.81 7.58 6.05
CA VAL A 88 6.86 8.53 5.69
C VAL A 88 7.53 8.03 4.42
N THR A 89 7.64 8.88 3.40
CA THR A 89 8.35 8.56 2.16
C THR A 89 9.47 9.56 1.97
N THR A 90 10.70 9.06 1.86
CA THR A 90 11.92 9.85 1.70
C THR A 90 12.61 9.41 0.42
N PRO A 91 12.59 10.23 -0.65
CA PRO A 91 13.42 9.98 -1.82
C PRO A 91 14.89 10.00 -1.44
N ASP A 92 15.73 9.23 -2.14
CA ASP A 92 17.17 9.23 -1.85
C ASP A 92 17.79 10.62 -2.04
N GLY A 93 18.62 11.03 -1.06
CA GLY A 93 19.15 12.39 -0.91
C GLY A 93 18.09 13.50 -0.78
N GLY A 94 16.81 13.14 -0.67
CA GLY A 94 15.65 14.02 -0.77
C GLY A 94 15.12 14.51 0.58
N GLN A 95 13.92 15.10 0.55
CA GLN A 95 13.19 15.49 1.76
C GLN A 95 12.00 14.55 1.96
N SER A 96 11.79 14.15 3.20
CA SER A 96 10.69 13.28 3.59
C SER A 96 9.34 13.98 3.42
N SER A 97 8.36 13.23 2.93
CA SER A 97 6.93 13.57 2.99
C SER A 97 6.21 12.63 3.94
N THR A 98 5.13 13.09 4.58
CA THR A 98 4.41 12.29 5.57
C THR A 98 2.90 12.35 5.34
N VAL A 99 2.28 11.18 5.31
CA VAL A 99 0.82 11.02 5.36
C VAL A 99 0.44 10.50 6.74
N SER A 100 -0.22 11.32 7.55
CA SER A 100 -0.67 10.94 8.89
C SER A 100 -2.01 10.20 8.84
N TYR A 101 -2.23 9.30 9.78
CA TYR A 101 -3.46 8.51 9.93
C TYR A 101 -4.00 8.73 11.34
N THR A 102 -5.28 9.05 11.45
CA THR A 102 -5.97 9.18 12.75
C THR A 102 -7.02 8.10 12.86
N SER A 103 -6.93 7.26 13.89
CA SER A 103 -7.93 6.26 14.21
C SER A 103 -8.79 6.68 15.41
N ASN A 104 -10.02 6.18 15.48
CA ASN A 104 -10.85 6.25 16.67
C ASN A 104 -10.68 5.01 17.58
N SER A 105 -11.43 4.95 18.68
CA SER A 105 -11.39 3.82 19.62
C SER A 105 -11.87 2.48 19.05
N LEU A 106 -12.47 2.47 17.85
CA LEU A 106 -12.91 1.28 17.13
C LEU A 106 -11.90 0.87 16.04
N ASN A 107 -10.71 1.46 16.00
CA ASN A 107 -9.68 1.24 14.99
C ASN A 107 -10.13 1.63 13.56
N GLN A 108 -11.09 2.54 13.45
CA GLN A 108 -11.52 3.10 12.16
C GLN A 108 -10.72 4.37 11.88
N TYR A 109 -10.17 4.50 10.66
CA TYR A 109 -9.47 5.72 10.28
C TYR A 109 -10.46 6.86 10.04
N THR A 110 -10.47 7.85 10.93
CA THR A 110 -11.29 9.07 10.81
C THR A 110 -10.62 10.17 10.01
N ALA A 111 -9.32 10.05 9.74
CA ALA A 111 -8.60 10.92 8.80
C ALA A 111 -7.37 10.22 8.22
N ILE A 112 -7.08 10.50 6.94
CA ILE A 112 -5.84 10.12 6.25
C ILE A 112 -5.30 11.36 5.55
N GLY A 113 -4.12 11.83 5.96
CA GLY A 113 -3.59 13.12 5.57
C GLY A 113 -4.56 14.24 5.98
N GLN A 114 -5.08 14.95 4.97
CA GLN A 114 -6.10 16.00 5.16
C GLN A 114 -7.53 15.53 4.87
N ALA A 115 -7.70 14.30 4.35
CA ALA A 115 -9.01 13.74 4.04
C ALA A 115 -9.66 13.23 5.33
N ASN A 116 -10.74 13.90 5.75
CA ASN A 116 -11.59 13.41 6.83
C ASN A 116 -12.43 12.25 6.33
N ARG A 117 -12.75 11.33 7.23
CA ARG A 117 -13.50 10.12 6.92
C ARG A 117 -14.58 9.90 7.96
N SER A 118 -15.72 9.37 7.56
CA SER A 118 -16.81 9.04 8.48
C SER A 118 -17.36 7.64 8.23
N HIS A 119 -17.97 7.08 9.28
CA HIS A 119 -18.48 5.71 9.29
C HIS A 119 -19.91 5.73 9.82
N ASP A 120 -20.73 4.79 9.36
CA ASP A 120 -22.03 4.52 9.98
C ASP A 120 -21.87 3.76 11.32
N ASP A 121 -22.99 3.57 12.03
CA ASP A 121 -23.02 2.87 13.32
C ASP A 121 -22.60 1.39 13.21
N ASN A 122 -22.67 0.80 12.02
CA ASN A 122 -22.24 -0.58 11.74
C ASN A 122 -20.74 -0.65 11.42
N GLY A 123 -20.08 0.50 11.28
CA GLY A 123 -18.67 0.63 10.99
C GLY A 123 -18.32 0.60 9.50
N ASN A 124 -19.31 0.72 8.60
CA ASN A 124 -19.05 0.90 7.19
C ASN A 124 -18.57 2.34 6.94
N LEU A 125 -17.54 2.50 6.13
CA LEU A 125 -17.06 3.81 5.68
C LEU A 125 -18.11 4.44 4.76
N ILE A 126 -18.65 5.62 5.12
CA ILE A 126 -19.68 6.32 4.34
C ILE A 126 -19.18 7.56 3.62
N ASP A 127 -18.01 8.09 4.02
CA ASP A 127 -17.34 9.23 3.40
C ASP A 127 -15.84 9.03 3.58
N ASP A 128 -15.06 9.09 2.50
CA ASP A 128 -13.60 8.98 2.53
C ASP A 128 -12.84 10.30 2.30
N GLY A 129 -13.58 11.40 2.22
CA GLY A 129 -13.13 12.75 1.89
C GLY A 129 -13.22 13.09 0.40
N THR A 130 -13.51 12.11 -0.46
CA THR A 130 -13.67 12.26 -1.91
C THR A 130 -14.98 11.66 -2.39
N CYS A 131 -15.28 10.45 -1.92
CA CYS A 131 -16.45 9.68 -2.28
C CYS A 131 -17.37 9.46 -1.07
N ASP A 132 -18.67 9.48 -1.34
CA ASP A 132 -19.70 9.00 -0.43
C ASP A 132 -20.09 7.56 -0.78
N PHE A 133 -20.39 6.74 0.22
CA PHE A 133 -20.68 5.32 0.08
C PHE A 133 -22.01 4.98 0.75
N SER A 134 -22.90 4.31 0.02
CA SER A 134 -24.19 3.83 0.55
C SER A 134 -24.19 2.31 0.66
N PHE A 135 -24.79 1.80 1.73
CA PHE A 135 -24.87 0.36 2.01
C PHE A 135 -26.32 -0.09 2.14
N ASP A 136 -26.59 -1.35 1.78
CA ASP A 136 -27.87 -1.98 2.08
C ASP A 136 -27.97 -2.44 3.55
N TYR A 137 -29.14 -2.95 3.93
CA TYR A 137 -29.40 -3.43 5.29
C TYR A 137 -28.55 -4.64 5.72
N ARG A 138 -27.75 -5.21 4.82
CA ARG A 138 -26.81 -6.31 5.07
C ARG A 138 -25.35 -5.85 5.03
N ASN A 139 -25.11 -4.54 5.00
CA ASN A 139 -23.77 -3.93 4.88
C ASN A 139 -23.08 -4.25 3.54
N ASN A 140 -23.82 -4.50 2.46
CA ASN A 140 -23.23 -4.55 1.12
C ASN A 140 -23.20 -3.16 0.53
N LEU A 141 -22.05 -2.77 -0.06
CA LEU A 141 -21.92 -1.52 -0.81
C LEU A 141 -22.86 -1.55 -2.03
N VAL A 142 -23.71 -0.53 -2.13
CA VAL A 142 -24.69 -0.40 -3.24
C VAL A 142 -24.50 0.85 -4.08
N GLU A 143 -23.77 1.85 -3.59
CA GLU A 143 -23.53 3.08 -4.33
C GLU A 143 -22.21 3.71 -3.91
N VAL A 144 -21.51 4.28 -4.89
CA VAL A 144 -20.39 5.20 -4.67
C VAL A 144 -20.65 6.47 -5.48
N MET A 145 -20.60 7.61 -4.80
CA MET A 145 -20.74 8.93 -5.42
C MET A 145 -19.45 9.73 -5.27
N GLU A 146 -19.01 10.40 -6.34
CA GLU A 146 -18.00 11.44 -6.29
C GLU A 146 -18.69 12.79 -6.48
N GLY A 147 -18.89 13.52 -5.38
CA GLY A 147 -19.80 14.67 -5.35
C GLY A 147 -21.24 14.26 -5.68
N GLU A 148 -21.83 14.87 -6.71
CA GLU A 148 -23.19 14.51 -7.17
C GLU A 148 -23.19 13.40 -8.24
N THR A 149 -22.02 12.88 -8.63
CA THR A 149 -21.90 11.89 -9.70
C THR A 149 -21.88 10.48 -9.13
N VAL A 150 -22.85 9.65 -9.52
CA VAL A 150 -22.80 8.21 -9.25
C VAL A 150 -21.73 7.58 -10.14
N ILE A 151 -20.67 7.07 -9.53
CA ILE A 151 -19.56 6.38 -10.22
C ILE A 151 -19.68 4.85 -10.11
N MET A 152 -20.48 4.35 -9.17
CA MET A 152 -20.87 2.96 -9.06
C MET A 152 -22.28 2.85 -8.47
N GLU A 153 -23.10 1.95 -9.02
CA GLU A 153 -24.39 1.56 -8.45
C GLU A 153 -24.55 0.04 -8.58
N ALA A 154 -24.96 -0.63 -7.51
CA ALA A 154 -25.25 -2.05 -7.48
C ALA A 154 -26.70 -2.30 -7.03
N GLU A 155 -27.43 -3.09 -7.83
CA GLU A 155 -28.82 -3.43 -7.51
C GLU A 155 -28.88 -4.44 -6.35
N CYS A 156 -29.40 -4.00 -5.20
CA CYS A 156 -29.53 -4.80 -3.97
C CYS A 156 -30.48 -6.02 -4.12
N CYS A 157 -31.26 -6.15 -5.21
CA CYS A 157 -32.41 -7.08 -5.22
C CYS A 157 -32.69 -7.95 -6.46
N VAL A 158 -32.17 -7.74 -7.67
CA VAL A 158 -32.43 -8.67 -8.80
C VAL A 158 -31.30 -8.70 -9.81
N ALA A 159 -30.87 -9.88 -10.23
CA ALA A 159 -29.80 -10.07 -11.20
C ALA A 159 -30.10 -9.42 -12.57
N ARG A 160 -29.57 -8.22 -12.86
CA ARG A 160 -29.10 -7.77 -14.19
C ARG A 160 -28.00 -6.71 -14.06
N PRO A 161 -26.88 -6.81 -14.79
CA PRO A 161 -25.89 -5.74 -14.81
C PRO A 161 -26.39 -4.59 -15.70
N ARG A 162 -26.51 -3.38 -15.13
CA ARG A 162 -26.54 -2.14 -15.90
C ARG A 162 -25.19 -1.45 -15.76
N VAL A 163 -24.31 -1.68 -16.73
CA VAL A 163 -23.10 -0.88 -16.90
C VAL A 163 -23.53 0.47 -17.45
N ILE A 164 -23.47 1.52 -16.64
CA ILE A 164 -23.46 2.89 -17.15
C ILE A 164 -21.99 3.29 -17.25
N HIS A 165 -21.45 3.21 -18.46
CA HIS A 165 -20.26 3.98 -18.81
C HIS A 165 -20.71 5.44 -18.90
N VAL A 166 -20.22 6.30 -18.01
CA VAL A 166 -20.16 7.74 -18.30
C VAL A 166 -18.72 8.05 -18.66
N ALA A 167 -18.48 8.21 -19.95
CA ALA A 167 -17.26 8.82 -20.45
C ALA A 167 -17.37 10.34 -20.27
N GLY A 168 -16.35 10.94 -19.67
CA GLY A 168 -16.04 12.36 -19.71
C GLY A 168 -14.62 12.54 -20.22
#